data_AF-A0A522RDD2-F1
#
_entry.id   AF-A0A522RDD2-F1
#
_cell.length_a   1.000
_cell.length_b   1.000
_cell.length_c   1.000
_cell.angle_alpha   90.00
_cell.angle_beta   90.00
_cell.angle_gamma   90.00
#
_symmetry.space_group_name_H-M   'P 1'
#
loop_
_entity.id
_entity.type
_entity.pdbx_description
1 polymer ?
#
loop_
_entity_poly.entity_id
_entity_poly.type
_entity_poly.pdbx_seq_one_letter_code
_entity_poly.pdbx_strand_id
1 'polypeptide(L)'
;MNKTALAAFLAPPLLAFSTAAALADYTLTILHFNDWHSRIEPINKFDATCSPEEARKGVCVGGAARLKTAIGQERKKFAGKNVLLLDAGDNFQGS
;
A
#
# COMPACT_ATOMS: atom_id res chain seq x y z
N MET A 1 26.21 -50.36 -47.69
CA MET A 1 26.75 -49.21 -46.92
C MET A 1 25.64 -48.17 -46.78
N ASN A 2 25.52 -47.59 -45.60
CA ASN A 2 24.25 -47.29 -44.94
C ASN A 2 23.58 -45.99 -45.41
N LYS A 3 22.26 -46.03 -45.64
CA LYS A 3 21.42 -44.87 -46.03
C LYS A 3 20.95 -44.01 -44.84
N THR A 4 21.56 -44.13 -43.67
CA THR A 4 21.07 -43.52 -42.41
C THR A 4 21.80 -42.24 -42.04
N ALA A 5 22.14 -41.40 -43.01
CA ALA A 5 22.89 -40.16 -42.77
C ALA A 5 22.26 -38.97 -43.48
N LEU A 6 20.95 -38.73 -43.29
CA LEU A 6 20.33 -37.48 -43.73
C LEU A 6 19.00 -37.19 -43.03
N ALA A 7 18.96 -37.19 -41.69
CA ALA A 7 17.74 -36.81 -40.96
C ALA A 7 18.04 -36.14 -39.61
N ALA A 8 19.08 -35.30 -39.53
CA ALA A 8 19.49 -34.68 -38.27
C ALA A 8 19.74 -33.17 -38.36
N PHE A 9 19.07 -32.43 -39.27
CA PHE A 9 19.27 -30.98 -39.41
C PHE A 9 17.99 -30.13 -39.41
N LEU A 10 16.88 -30.62 -38.86
CA LEU A 10 15.64 -29.82 -38.72
C LEU A 10 15.03 -29.90 -37.32
N ALA A 11 15.86 -29.81 -36.27
CA ALA A 11 15.38 -29.35 -34.97
C ALA A 11 15.71 -27.84 -34.90
N PRO A 12 14.73 -26.93 -35.06
CA PRO A 12 14.96 -25.53 -34.71
C PRO A 12 15.37 -25.49 -33.23
N PRO A 13 16.30 -24.61 -32.81
CA PRO A 13 16.65 -24.47 -31.41
C PRO A 13 15.46 -23.85 -30.66
N LEU A 14 14.51 -24.69 -30.23
CA LEU A 14 13.35 -24.32 -29.40
C LEU A 14 13.76 -23.93 -27.95
N LEU A 15 15.05 -24.00 -27.62
CA LEU A 15 15.59 -23.68 -26.30
C LEU A 15 16.11 -22.24 -26.17
N ALA A 16 16.02 -21.42 -27.21
CA ALA A 16 16.47 -20.02 -27.16
C ALA A 16 15.37 -19.00 -26.80
N PHE A 17 14.13 -19.44 -26.54
CA PHE A 17 13.14 -18.60 -25.88
C PHE A 17 13.34 -18.68 -24.36
N SER A 18 14.46 -18.16 -23.87
CA SER A 18 14.44 -17.66 -22.49
C SER A 18 13.38 -16.57 -22.49
N THR A 19 12.23 -16.81 -21.87
CA THR A 19 11.27 -15.76 -21.56
C THR A 19 12.04 -14.74 -20.74
N ALA A 20 12.50 -13.66 -21.38
CA ALA A 20 13.02 -12.52 -20.66
C ALA A 20 11.95 -12.19 -19.60
N ALA A 21 12.35 -12.19 -18.32
CA ALA A 21 11.42 -11.85 -17.27
C ALA A 21 10.81 -10.50 -17.65
N ALA A 22 9.50 -10.47 -17.89
CA ALA A 22 8.80 -9.24 -18.18
C ALA A 22 8.80 -8.42 -16.88
N LEU A 23 9.84 -7.62 -16.69
CA LEU A 23 9.92 -6.61 -15.65
C LEU A 23 8.98 -5.48 -16.07
N ALA A 24 7.69 -5.67 -15.81
CA ALA A 24 6.71 -4.61 -15.95
C ALA A 24 6.94 -3.58 -14.84
N ASP A 25 6.70 -2.31 -15.16
CA ASP A 25 6.70 -1.26 -14.15
C ASP A 25 5.63 -1.57 -13.09
N TYR A 26 6.06 -1.69 -11.84
CA TYR A 26 5.19 -1.95 -10.71
C TYR A 26 5.11 -0.71 -9.84
N THR A 27 3.90 -0.16 -9.71
CA THR A 27 3.61 0.93 -8.78
C THR A 27 2.85 0.40 -7.57
N LEU A 28 3.35 0.73 -6.38
CA LEU A 28 2.71 0.46 -5.10
C LEU A 28 2.45 1.78 -4.37
N THR A 29 1.19 2.02 -4.01
CA THR A 29 0.82 3.13 -3.13
C THR A 29 0.83 2.65 -1.68
N ILE A 30 1.62 3.30 -0.84
CA ILE A 30 1.67 3.02 0.60
C ILE A 30 0.97 4.17 1.33
N LEU A 31 -0.16 3.86 1.96
CA LEU A 31 -0.76 4.70 2.99
C LEU A 31 -0.15 4.27 4.32
N HIS A 32 0.36 5.20 5.12
CA HIS A 32 0.93 4.86 6.41
C HIS A 32 0.55 5.86 7.49
N PHE A 33 0.54 5.37 8.73
CA PHE A 33 0.52 6.17 9.94
C PHE A 33 1.39 5.48 10.99
N ASN A 34 1.73 6.19 12.05
CA ASN A 34 2.65 5.77 13.10
C ASN A 34 2.34 6.58 14.37
N ASP A 35 2.83 6.10 15.51
CA ASP A 35 2.80 6.82 16.79
C ASP A 35 1.38 7.28 17.15
N TRP A 36 0.43 6.34 17.04
CA TRP A 36 -0.97 6.65 17.31
C TRP A 36 -1.23 7.01 18.77
N HIS A 37 -0.40 6.52 19.72
CA HIS A 37 -0.46 6.89 21.14
C HIS A 37 -1.89 6.92 21.71
N SER A 38 -2.68 5.88 21.42
CA SER A 38 -4.08 5.78 21.86
C SER A 38 -4.98 6.97 21.46
N ARG A 39 -4.64 7.82 20.47
CA ARG A 39 -5.40 9.00 20.05
C ARG A 39 -6.70 8.67 19.29
N ILE A 40 -7.52 7.80 19.86
CA ILE A 40 -8.79 7.33 19.30
C ILE A 40 -9.73 8.51 19.05
N GLU A 41 -9.80 9.44 20.00
CA GLU A 41 -10.57 10.68 19.88
C GLU A 41 -9.77 11.81 19.23
N PRO A 42 -10.44 12.80 18.63
CA PRO A 42 -9.76 14.00 18.12
C PRO A 42 -9.01 14.74 19.22
N ILE A 43 -7.88 15.33 18.86
CA ILE A 43 -7.04 16.15 19.74
C ILE A 43 -7.12 17.62 19.34
N ASN A 44 -6.77 18.50 20.27
CA ASN A 44 -6.52 19.90 19.97
C ASN A 44 -5.06 20.13 19.54
N LYS A 45 -4.71 21.38 19.25
CA LYS A 45 -3.35 21.76 18.81
C LYS A 45 -2.25 21.53 19.85
N PHE A 46 -2.62 21.21 21.09
CA PHE A 46 -1.70 20.96 22.20
C PHE A 46 -1.60 19.47 22.53
N ASP A 47 -2.10 18.59 21.64
CA ASP A 47 -2.08 17.14 21.82
C ASP A 47 -2.85 16.66 23.07
N ALA A 48 -3.87 17.43 23.47
CA ALA A 48 -4.83 17.04 24.50
C ALA A 48 -6.15 16.63 23.85
N THR A 49 -6.94 15.80 24.56
CA THR A 49 -8.29 15.43 24.14
C THR A 49 -9.11 16.67 23.81
N CYS A 50 -9.71 16.69 22.62
CA CYS A 50 -10.42 17.88 22.16
C CYS A 50 -11.72 18.09 22.95
N SER A 51 -11.89 19.28 23.50
CA SER A 51 -13.10 19.63 24.24
C SER A 51 -14.32 19.81 23.32
N PRO A 52 -15.56 19.71 23.85
CA PRO A 52 -16.77 20.00 23.09
C PRO A 52 -16.80 21.42 22.48
N GLU A 53 -16.19 22.40 23.15
CA GLU A 53 -16.09 23.77 22.63
C GLU A 53 -15.16 23.84 21.42
N GLU A 54 -13.98 23.22 21.50
CA GLU A 54 -13.03 23.14 20.39
C GLU A 54 -13.61 22.35 19.20
N ALA A 55 -14.37 21.28 19.47
CA ALA A 55 -15.08 20.54 18.43
C ALA A 55 -16.10 21.40 17.69
N ARG A 56 -16.88 22.22 18.42
CA ARG A 56 -17.83 23.17 17.81
C ARG A 56 -17.13 24.27 16.99
N LYS A 57 -15.94 24.68 17.40
CA LYS A 57 -15.09 25.63 16.65
C LYS A 57 -14.40 24.98 15.44
N GLY A 58 -14.48 23.66 15.28
CA GLY A 58 -13.87 22.95 14.16
C GLY A 58 -12.34 22.89 14.20
N VAL A 59 -11.72 23.10 15.37
CA VAL A 59 -10.26 23.18 15.51
C VAL A 59 -9.60 21.86 15.92
N CYS A 60 -10.37 20.81 16.21
CA CYS A 60 -9.80 19.49 16.51
C CYS A 60 -9.18 18.87 15.26
N VAL A 61 -8.15 18.04 15.44
CA VAL A 61 -7.49 17.24 14.39
C VAL A 61 -7.44 15.76 14.77
N GLY A 62 -7.12 14.90 13.81
CA GLY A 62 -6.96 13.46 14.08
C GLY A 62 -8.25 12.73 14.48
N GLY A 63 -8.10 11.67 15.27
CA GLY A 63 -9.16 10.76 15.70
C GLY A 63 -9.44 9.64 14.68
N ALA A 64 -9.77 8.45 15.21
CA ALA A 64 -9.91 7.22 14.43
C ALA A 64 -10.96 7.33 13.31
N ALA A 65 -12.06 8.05 13.57
CA ALA A 65 -13.13 8.26 12.59
C ALA A 65 -12.65 9.05 11.35
N ARG A 66 -11.85 10.11 11.57
CA ARG A 66 -11.30 10.91 10.46
C ARG A 66 -10.21 10.16 9.73
N LEU A 67 -9.32 9.48 10.45
CA LEU A 67 -8.30 8.62 9.86
C LEU A 67 -8.92 7.54 8.97
N LYS A 68 -9.95 6.83 9.46
CA LYS A 68 -10.68 5.82 8.68
C LYS A 68 -11.34 6.40 7.43
N THR A 69 -11.90 7.61 7.54
CA THR A 69 -12.50 8.32 6.41
C THR A 69 -11.46 8.64 5.34
N ALA A 70 -10.32 9.22 5.73
CA ALA A 70 -9.23 9.55 4.82
C ALA A 70 -8.65 8.29 4.14
N ILE A 71 -8.40 7.22 4.90
CA ILE A 71 -7.98 5.92 4.34
C ILE A 71 -8.99 5.42 3.30
N GLY A 72 -10.29 5.52 3.58
CA GLY A 72 -11.33 5.13 2.66
C GLY A 72 -11.35 5.96 1.38
N GLN A 73 -11.14 7.28 1.48
CA GLN A 73 -11.05 8.19 0.34
C GLN A 73 -9.83 7.89 -0.53
N GLU A 74 -8.65 7.72 0.07
CA GLU A 74 -7.43 7.39 -0.67
C GLU A 74 -7.52 6.03 -1.35
N ARG A 75 -8.03 5.00 -0.66
CA ARG A 75 -8.26 3.68 -1.28
C ARG A 75 -9.22 3.74 -2.47
N LYS A 76 -10.25 4.60 -2.43
CA LYS A 76 -11.17 4.82 -3.56
C LYS A 76 -10.47 5.52 -4.73
N LYS A 77 -9.64 6.53 -4.46
CA LYS A 77 -8.86 7.25 -5.47
C LYS A 77 -7.92 6.33 -6.25
N PHE A 78 -7.36 5.33 -5.57
CA PHE A 78 -6.46 4.33 -6.17
C PHE A 78 -7.17 3.00 -6.50
N ALA A 79 -8.48 3.01 -6.74
CA ALA A 79 -9.21 1.81 -7.13
C ALA A 79 -8.60 1.17 -8.41
N GLY A 80 -8.39 -0.15 -8.38
CA GLY A 80 -7.72 -0.88 -9.46
C GLY A 80 -6.19 -0.73 -9.51
N LYS A 81 -5.57 -0.09 -8.50
CA LYS A 81 -4.12 -0.02 -8.30
C LYS A 81 -3.71 -0.80 -7.04
N ASN A 82 -2.40 -1.02 -6.87
CA ASN A 82 -1.86 -1.68 -5.69
C ASN A 82 -1.77 -0.68 -4.54
N VAL A 83 -2.48 -0.95 -3.44
CA VAL A 83 -2.49 -0.07 -2.25
C VAL A 83 -2.28 -0.91 -1.00
N LEU A 84 -1.30 -0.53 -0.18
CA LEU A 84 -1.13 -1.04 1.17
C LEU A 84 -1.43 0.06 2.18
N LEU A 85 -2.07 -0.32 3.29
CA LEU A 85 -2.16 0.51 4.48
C LEU A 85 -1.27 -0.11 5.55
N LEU A 86 -0.34 0.68 6.08
CA LEU A 86 0.62 0.25 7.08
C LEU A 86 0.50 1.12 8.33
N ASP A 87 0.79 0.49 9.46
CA ASP A 87 0.91 1.10 10.78
C ASP A 87 2.31 0.76 11.28
N ALA A 88 3.14 1.78 11.53
CA ALA A 88 4.54 1.56 11.91
C ALA A 88 4.74 1.34 13.43
N GLY A 89 3.66 1.23 14.20
CA GLY A 89 3.71 0.93 15.62
C GLY A 89 3.54 2.16 16.52
N ASP A 90 3.83 1.94 17.81
CA ASP A 90 3.56 2.84 18.93
C ASP A 90 2.09 3.30 19.02
N ASN A 91 1.19 2.32 18.85
CA ASN A 91 -0.25 2.52 19.01
C ASN A 91 -0.69 2.60 20.47
N PHE A 92 0.08 1.97 21.35
CA PHE A 92 -0.21 1.86 22.77
C PHE A 92 0.39 3.06 23.53
N GLN A 93 -0.03 3.21 24.78
CA GLN A 93 0.48 4.20 25.73
C GLN A 93 0.38 5.66 25.21
N GLY A 94 -0.65 6.36 25.68
CA GLY A 94 -0.89 7.76 25.33
C GLY A 94 -2.10 8.33 26.08
N SER A 95 -3.02 8.96 25.33
CA SER A 95 -4.17 9.76 25.82
C SER A 95 -4.81 9.32 27.13
#